data_AF-D1QWH4-F1
#
_entry.id   AF-D1QWH4-F1
#
_cell.length_a   1.000
_cell.length_b   1.000
_cell.length_c   1.000
_cell.angle_alpha   90.00
_cell.angle_beta   90.00
_cell.angle_gamma   90.00
#
_symmetry.space_group_name_H-M   'P 1'
#
loop_
_entity.id
_entity.type
_entity.pdbx_description
1 polymer ?
#
loop_
_entity_poly.entity_id
_entity_poly.type
_entity_poly.pdbx_seq_one_letter_code
_entity_poly.pdbx_strand_id
1 'polypeptide(L)'
;YAGEKSESTFMRVITGVSLHRKNSDFGHILVSGYSETCRLETDLNFNSWTGCTLADIIKEMTSKAGVSARINPEYTEKLDYVCQYNESDFTFIKPSCPAI
;
A
#
# COMPACT_ATOMS: atom_id res chain seq x y z
N TYR A 1 -29.68 -18.59 -13.72
CA TYR A 1 -28.30 -18.06 -13.84
C TYR A 1 -27.71 -18.03 -12.45
N ALA A 2 -26.95 -19.06 -12.08
CA ALA A 2 -26.27 -19.13 -10.78
C ALA A 2 -25.05 -18.20 -10.84
N GLY A 3 -25.02 -17.19 -9.97
CA GLY A 3 -23.89 -16.26 -9.89
C GLY A 3 -22.64 -16.97 -9.42
N GLU A 4 -21.56 -16.87 -10.19
CA GLU A 4 -20.22 -17.25 -9.75
C GLU A 4 -19.88 -16.50 -8.46
N LYS A 5 -19.63 -17.24 -7.39
CA LYS A 5 -19.08 -16.71 -6.16
C LYS A 5 -17.58 -16.53 -6.40
N SER A 6 -17.18 -15.34 -6.84
CA SER A 6 -15.75 -15.02 -7.00
C SER A 6 -15.09 -15.08 -5.61
N GLU A 7 -14.19 -16.06 -5.43
CA GLU A 7 -13.34 -16.08 -4.24
C GLU A 7 -12.39 -14.88 -4.33
N SER A 8 -12.58 -13.90 -3.46
CA SER A 8 -11.65 -12.79 -3.31
C SER A 8 -10.38 -13.29 -2.65
N THR A 9 -9.32 -13.44 -3.44
CA THR A 9 -7.99 -13.74 -2.90
C THR A 9 -7.47 -12.49 -2.19
N PHE A 10 -7.16 -12.63 -0.90
CA PHE A 10 -6.65 -11.55 -0.09
C PHE A 10 -5.16 -11.73 0.18
N MET A 11 -4.33 -10.97 -0.54
CA MET A 11 -2.86 -11.00 -0.40
C MET A 11 -2.40 -10.09 0.73
N ARG A 12 -1.50 -10.60 1.58
CA ARG A 12 -0.95 -9.89 2.74
C ARG A 12 0.51 -10.28 2.98
N VAL A 13 1.26 -9.37 3.60
CA VAL A 13 2.59 -9.63 4.14
C VAL A 13 2.44 -10.31 5.50
N ILE A 14 2.94 -11.53 5.66
CA ILE A 14 2.96 -12.23 6.95
C ILE A 14 3.97 -11.55 7.87
N THR A 15 3.52 -11.09 9.03
CA THR A 15 4.35 -10.39 10.02
C THR A 15 4.40 -11.09 11.37
N GLY A 16 3.56 -12.10 11.59
CA GLY A 16 3.58 -12.89 12.82
C GLY A 16 3.16 -14.33 12.55
N VAL A 17 3.92 -15.26 13.12
CA VAL A 17 3.57 -16.68 13.17
C VAL A 17 3.81 -17.15 14.60
N SER A 18 2.76 -17.63 15.27
CA SER A 18 2.89 -18.21 16.61
C SER A 18 2.23 -19.59 16.69
N LEU A 19 2.83 -20.47 17.51
CA LEU A 19 2.32 -21.81 17.77
C LEU A 19 1.70 -21.82 19.17
N HIS A 20 0.37 -21.90 19.23
CA HIS A 20 -0.34 -22.05 20.50
C HIS A 20 -0.57 -23.54 20.76
N ARG A 21 0.16 -24.08 21.74
CA ARG A 21 -0.09 -25.42 22.31
C ARG A 21 -0.59 -25.26 23.74
N LYS A 22 -1.77 -25.81 24.04
CA LYS A 22 -2.23 -25.97 25.42
C LYS A 22 -2.12 -27.45 25.77
N ASN A 23 -1.66 -27.75 26.99
CA ASN A 23 -1.41 -29.12 27.45
C ASN A 23 -2.54 -30.07 27.06
N SER A 24 -2.18 -31.09 26.28
CA SER A 24 -3.00 -32.23 25.84
C SER A 24 -3.97 -32.06 24.66
N ASP A 25 -4.16 -30.88 24.05
CA ASP A 25 -5.03 -30.76 22.87
C ASP A 25 -4.38 -29.97 21.72
N PHE A 26 -4.73 -30.36 20.50
CA PHE A 26 -4.16 -29.95 19.21
C PHE A 26 -3.62 -28.51 19.19
N GLY A 27 -2.35 -28.36 18.81
CA GLY A 27 -1.73 -27.05 18.65
C GLY A 27 -2.20 -26.35 17.38
N HIS A 28 -2.54 -25.07 17.47
CA HIS A 28 -2.91 -24.25 16.30
C HIS A 28 -1.79 -23.26 15.96
N ILE A 29 -1.58 -23.05 14.65
CA ILE A 29 -0.69 -22.00 14.15
C ILE A 29 -1.52 -20.75 13.90
N LEU A 30 -1.21 -19.69 14.62
CA LEU A 30 -1.76 -18.35 14.37
C LEU A 30 -0.84 -17.63 13.39
N VAL A 31 -1.41 -17.19 12.27
CA VAL A 31 -0.72 -16.37 11.27
C VAL A 31 -1.37 -14.99 11.25
N SER A 32 -0.57 -13.95 11.41
CA SER A 32 -0.99 -12.56 11.31
C SER A 32 -0.17 -11.83 10.23
N GLY A 33 -0.78 -10.82 9.62
CA GLY A 33 -0.15 -10.08 8.54
C GLY A 33 -0.89 -8.80 8.21
N TYR A 34 -0.18 -7.88 7.55
CA TYR A 34 -0.71 -6.59 7.09
C TYR A 34 -0.90 -6.58 5.57
N SER A 35 -1.66 -5.61 5.07
CA SER A 35 -1.74 -5.33 3.63
C SER A 35 -0.37 -4.94 3.08
N GLU A 36 -0.07 -5.22 1.81
CA GLU A 36 1.17 -4.79 1.16
C GLU A 36 1.39 -3.27 1.20
N THR A 37 0.30 -2.51 1.33
CA THR A 37 0.34 -1.05 1.54
C THR A 37 1.09 -0.65 2.82
N CYS A 38 1.30 -1.55 3.78
CA CYS A 38 2.13 -1.25 4.94
C CYS A 38 3.59 -0.95 4.58
N ARG A 39 4.06 -1.38 3.40
CA ARG A 39 5.39 -1.02 2.90
C ARG A 39 5.53 0.45 2.51
N LEU A 40 4.40 1.15 2.32
CA LEU A 40 4.36 2.59 2.06
C LEU A 40 4.41 3.42 3.36
N GLU A 41 4.29 2.79 4.53
CA GLU A 41 4.48 3.43 5.83
C GLU A 41 5.99 3.58 6.11
N THR A 42 6.64 4.37 5.26
CA THR A 42 8.07 4.70 5.36
C THR A 42 8.32 5.69 6.50
N ASP A 43 9.60 5.88 6.84
CA ASP A 43 10.02 7.07 7.59
C ASP A 43 9.63 8.36 6.84
N LEU A 44 9.75 9.49 7.54
CA LEU A 44 9.39 10.80 7.01
C LEU A 44 10.35 11.21 5.89
N ASN A 45 9.78 11.49 4.72
CA ASN A 45 10.53 11.77 3.50
C ASN A 45 10.51 13.27 3.13
N PHE A 46 11.56 13.68 2.42
CA PHE A 46 11.72 15.00 1.83
C PHE A 46 12.09 14.84 0.35
N ASN A 47 11.08 14.79 -0.50
CA ASN A 47 11.23 14.58 -1.93
C ASN A 47 10.64 15.77 -2.70
N SER A 48 11.14 16.04 -3.89
CA SER A 48 10.57 17.04 -4.79
C SER A 48 10.60 16.55 -6.24
N TRP A 49 9.57 16.93 -6.99
CA TRP A 49 9.38 16.59 -8.38
C TRP A 49 9.00 17.84 -9.17
N THR A 50 9.43 17.88 -10.42
CA THR A 50 9.24 19.01 -11.31
C THR A 50 9.01 18.46 -12.72
N GLY A 51 7.92 18.85 -13.37
CA GLY A 51 7.60 18.36 -14.71
C GLY A 51 7.16 16.89 -14.78
N CYS A 52 6.74 16.30 -13.66
CA CYS A 52 6.23 14.93 -13.54
C CYS A 52 4.70 14.93 -13.43
N THR A 53 4.05 13.85 -13.85
CA THR A 53 2.62 13.64 -13.55
C THR A 53 2.46 12.98 -12.18
N LEU A 54 1.26 13.09 -11.59
CA LEU A 54 0.95 12.37 -10.35
C LEU A 54 1.11 10.84 -10.50
N ALA A 55 0.81 10.30 -11.69
CA ALA A 55 1.01 8.89 -12.00
C ALA A 55 2.50 8.50 -11.90
N ASP A 56 3.40 9.33 -12.42
CA ASP A 56 4.84 9.08 -12.39
C ASP A 56 5.36 9.07 -10.95
N ILE A 57 4.92 10.02 -10.13
CA ILE A 57 5.32 10.13 -8.72
C ILE A 57 4.83 8.90 -7.93
N ILE A 58 3.55 8.52 -8.06
CA ILE A 58 2.99 7.35 -7.37
C ILE A 58 3.69 6.07 -7.85
N LYS A 59 4.00 5.97 -9.15
CA LYS A 59 4.70 4.81 -9.71
C LYS A 59 6.12 4.70 -9.17
N GLU A 60 6.82 5.81 -9.04
CA GLU A 60 8.16 5.85 -8.44
C GLU A 60 8.12 5.36 -6.99
N MET A 61 7.21 5.91 -6.17
CA MET A 61 7.07 5.55 -4.75
C MET A 61 6.71 4.07 -4.57
N THR A 62 5.71 3.59 -5.31
CA THR A 62 5.24 2.20 -5.22
C THR A 62 6.29 1.21 -5.71
N SER A 63 7.07 1.58 -6.74
CA SER A 63 8.20 0.76 -7.21
C SER A 63 9.32 0.69 -6.18
N LYS A 64 9.67 1.80 -5.53
CA LYS A 64 10.67 1.83 -4.44
C LYS A 64 10.26 0.96 -3.25
N ALA A 65 8.97 0.98 -2.89
CA ALA A 65 8.41 0.17 -1.82
C ALA A 65 8.17 -1.31 -2.21
N GLY A 66 8.36 -1.68 -3.49
CA GLY A 66 8.07 -3.02 -3.99
C GLY A 66 6.59 -3.41 -3.84
N VAL A 67 5.69 -2.43 -4.04
CA VAL A 67 4.24 -2.59 -3.97
C VAL A 67 3.66 -2.52 -5.38
N SER A 68 2.87 -3.53 -5.77
CA SER A 68 2.15 -3.50 -7.03
C SER A 68 0.90 -2.63 -6.91
N ALA A 69 0.87 -1.48 -7.59
CA ALA A 69 -0.25 -0.55 -7.56
C ALA A 69 -0.93 -0.39 -8.92
N ARG A 70 -2.26 -0.31 -8.93
CA ARG A 70 -3.03 0.18 -10.08
C ARG A 70 -3.16 1.69 -9.96
N ILE A 71 -2.56 2.40 -10.90
CA ILE A 71 -2.43 3.86 -10.87
C ILE A 71 -3.37 4.44 -11.93
N ASN A 72 -4.42 5.14 -11.49
CA ASN A 72 -5.39 5.79 -12.37
C ASN A 72 -5.78 7.16 -11.78
N PRO A 73 -4.85 8.15 -11.78
CA PRO A 73 -5.15 9.48 -11.26
C PRO A 73 -6.14 10.19 -12.17
N GLU A 74 -7.03 10.97 -11.55
CA GLU A 74 -7.98 11.83 -12.26
C GLU A 74 -7.26 12.98 -13.00
N TYR A 75 -6.16 13.47 -12.42
CA TYR A 75 -5.33 14.53 -12.99
C TYR A 75 -4.10 13.93 -13.69
N THR A 76 -4.08 14.03 -15.02
CA THR A 76 -2.99 13.51 -15.86
C THR A 76 -2.02 14.59 -16.34
N GLU A 77 -2.24 15.85 -15.96
CA GLU A 77 -1.38 16.96 -16.33
C GLU A 77 -0.03 16.88 -15.62
N LYS A 78 0.98 17.52 -16.23
CA LYS A 78 2.30 17.65 -15.60
C LYS A 78 2.23 18.72 -14.54
N LEU A 79 2.77 18.40 -13.37
CA LEU A 79 2.86 19.32 -12.25
C LEU A 79 4.14 20.14 -12.43
N ASP A 80 4.00 21.47 -12.37
CA ASP A 80 5.15 22.38 -12.44
C ASP A 80 6.12 22.11 -11.29
N TYR A 81 5.59 21.95 -10.07
CA TYR A 81 6.37 21.59 -8.91
C TYR A 81 5.49 20.93 -7.84
N VAL A 82 5.98 19.84 -7.26
CA VAL A 82 5.39 19.20 -6.07
C VAL A 82 6.51 18.77 -5.14
N CYS A 83 6.30 18.91 -3.83
CA CYS A 83 7.19 18.36 -2.82
C CYS A 83 6.42 17.60 -1.75
N GLN A 84 7.07 16.57 -1.23
CA GLN A 84 6.68 15.82 -0.04
C GLN A 84 7.46 16.40 1.13
N TYR A 85 6.78 16.78 2.21
CA TYR A 85 7.42 17.43 3.35
C TYR A 85 7.07 16.76 4.67
N ASN A 86 8.05 16.05 5.23
CA ASN A 86 7.95 15.46 6.57
C ASN A 86 6.72 14.55 6.72
N GLU A 87 6.47 13.72 5.72
CA GLU A 87 5.36 12.77 5.65
C GLU A 87 5.84 11.44 5.06
N SER A 88 5.15 10.34 5.37
CA SER A 88 5.42 9.03 4.77
C SER A 88 4.90 8.95 3.33
N ASP A 89 5.38 8.00 2.53
CA ASP A 89 4.88 7.80 1.16
C ASP A 89 3.39 7.47 1.16
N PHE A 90 2.92 6.69 2.14
CA PHE A 90 1.50 6.42 2.32
C PHE A 90 0.70 7.70 2.61
N THR A 91 1.22 8.54 3.50
CA THR A 91 0.59 9.81 3.88
C THR A 91 0.57 10.81 2.74
N PHE A 92 1.54 10.76 1.81
CA PHE A 92 1.54 11.61 0.62
C PHE A 92 0.56 11.10 -0.46
N ILE A 93 0.47 9.78 -0.66
CA ILE A 93 -0.41 9.18 -1.68
C ILE A 93 -1.89 9.27 -1.27
N LYS A 94 -2.21 9.04 0.02
CA LYS A 94 -3.58 9.04 0.55
C LYS A 94 -4.39 10.34 0.34
N PRO A 95 -3.85 11.56 0.54
CA PRO A 95 -4.57 12.83 0.38
C PRO A 95 -4.85 13.18 -1.09
N SER A 96 -4.27 12.45 -2.05
CA SER A 96 -4.57 12.65 -3.48
C SER A 96 -5.90 12.04 -3.94
N CYS A 97 -6.63 11.34 -3.07
CA CYS A 97 -8.02 10.99 -3.28
C CYS A 97 -8.90 12.08 -2.63
N PRO A 98 -9.46 13.04 -3.39
CA PRO A 98 -10.40 13.98 -2.81
C PRO A 98 -11.59 13.17 -2.30
N ALA A 99 -11.87 13.27 -1.01
CA ALA A 99 -13.19 12.96 -0.51
C ALA A 99 -14.14 13.99 -1.14
N ILE A 100 -14.86 13.59 -2.18
CA ILE A 100 -16.08 14.25 -2.65
C ILE A 100 -17.25 13.64 -1.89
#